data_AF-A0A357WXP9-F1
#
_entry.id   AF-A0A357WXP9-F1
#
_cell.length_a   1.000
_cell.length_b   1.000
_cell.length_c   1.000
_cell.angle_alpha   90.00
_cell.angle_beta   90.00
_cell.angle_gamma   90.00
#
_symmetry.space_group_name_H-M   'P 1'
#
loop_
_entity.id
_entity.type
_entity.pdbx_description
1 polymer ?
#
loop_
_entity_poly.entity_id
_entity_poly.type
_entity_poly.pdbx_seq_one_letter_code
_entity_poly.pdbx_strand_id
1 'polypeptide(L)' 'VSHYTINKLNRGDNVTTDVLAKICATLGCEIGDIMEIIPDEQHGTSKK' A
#
# COMPACT_ATOMS: atom_id res chain seq x y z
N VAL A 1 5.89 -2.00 -13.09
CA VAL A 1 4.59 -1.54 -12.55
C VAL A 1 3.88 -0.69 -13.60
N SER A 2 2.56 -0.79 -13.78
CA SER A 2 1.83 -0.05 -14.83
C SER A 2 1.21 1.24 -14.31
N HIS A 3 0.93 2.20 -15.20
CA HIS A 3 0.17 3.42 -14.87
C HIS A 3 -1.19 3.12 -14.23
N TYR A 4 -1.84 2.03 -14.63
CA TYR A 4 -3.10 1.58 -14.02
C TYR A 4 -2.93 1.27 -12.53
N THR A 5 -1.87 0.53 -12.16
CA THR A 5 -1.55 0.23 -10.76
C THR A 5 -1.30 1.51 -9.96
N ILE A 6 -0.51 2.44 -10.51
CA ILE A 6 -0.22 3.73 -9.85
C ILE A 6 -1.51 4.53 -9.63
N ASN A 7 -2.39 4.58 -10.64
CA ASN A 7 -3.68 5.27 -10.51
C ASN A 7 -4.58 4.68 -9.45
N LYS A 8 -4.60 3.35 -9.27
CA LYS A 8 -5.34 2.69 -8.19
C LYS A 8 -4.85 3.14 -6.81
N LEU A 9 -3.54 3.11 -6.60
CA LEU A 9 -2.94 3.53 -5.34
C LEU A 9 -3.27 5.00 -5.03
N ASN A 10 -3.17 5.88 -6.03
CA ASN A 10 -3.53 7.30 -5.88
C ASN A 10 -5.02 7.54 -5.54
N ARG A 11 -5.91 6.61 -5.91
CA ARG A 11 -7.35 6.70 -5.62
C ARG A 11 -7.76 5.99 -4.33
N GLY A 12 -6.84 5.27 -3.69
CA GLY A 12 -7.17 4.38 -2.58
C GLY A 12 -7.95 3.12 -3.02
N ASP A 13 -7.86 2.74 -4.29
CA ASP A 13 -8.50 1.52 -4.80
C ASP A 13 -7.74 0.26 -4.35
N ASN A 14 -8.46 -0.86 -4.25
CA ASN A 14 -7.88 -2.14 -3.89
C ASN A 14 -6.87 -2.65 -4.94
N VAL A 15 -5.74 -3.13 -4.44
CA VAL A 15 -4.69 -3.85 -5.17
C VAL A 15 -4.45 -5.22 -4.53
N THR A 16 -3.85 -6.14 -5.29
CA THR A 16 -3.48 -7.46 -4.77
C THR A 16 -2.07 -7.42 -4.15
N THR A 17 -1.78 -8.38 -3.28
CA THR A 17 -0.45 -8.53 -2.65
C THR A 17 0.67 -8.77 -3.67
N ASP A 18 0.40 -9.46 -4.79
CA ASP A 18 1.35 -9.63 -5.90
C ASP A 18 1.76 -8.29 -6.53
N VAL A 19 0.82 -7.35 -6.65
CA VAL A 19 1.11 -6.00 -7.16
C VAL A 19 2.02 -5.24 -6.19
N LEU A 20 1.79 -5.38 -4.88
CA LEU A 20 2.65 -4.79 -3.85
C LEU A 20 4.06 -5.38 -3.90
N ALA A 21 4.20 -6.71 -4.05
CA ALA A 21 5.50 -7.37 -4.20
C ALA A 21 6.27 -6.88 -5.42
N LYS A 22 5.59 -6.63 -6.56
CA LYS A 22 6.20 -6.06 -7.76
C LYS A 22 6.68 -4.62 -7.55
N ILE A 23 5.99 -3.85 -6.73
CA ILE A 23 6.40 -2.49 -6.36
C ILE A 23 7.66 -2.56 -5.50
N CYS A 24 7.67 -3.37 -4.44
CA CYS A 24 8.83 -3.63 -3.60
C CYS A 24 10.07 -4.02 -4.42
N ALA A 25 9.92 -4.98 -5.35
CA ALA A 25 11.00 -5.42 -6.23
C ALA A 25 11.51 -4.31 -7.17
N THR A 26 10.63 -3.37 -7.58
CA THR A 26 11.02 -2.23 -8.43
C THR A 26 11.76 -1.16 -7.63
N LEU A 27 11.35 -0.93 -6.39
CA LEU A 27 11.94 0.07 -5.50
C LEU A 27 13.16 -0.44 -4.72
N GLY A 28 13.37 -1.76 -4.69
CA GLY A 28 14.42 -2.40 -3.90
C GLY A 28 14.19 -2.31 -2.39
N CYS A 29 12.93 -2.31 -1.95
CA CYS A 29 12.53 -2.21 -0.54
C CYS A 29 11.71 -3.43 -0.10
N GLU A 30 11.53 -3.60 1.21
CA GLU A 30 10.61 -4.59 1.77
C GLU A 30 9.18 -4.03 1.85
N ILE A 31 8.21 -4.92 2.07
CA ILE A 31 6.79 -4.52 2.18
C ILE A 31 6.55 -3.64 3.42
N GLY A 32 7.29 -3.90 4.52
CA GLY A 32 7.21 -3.13 5.75
C GLY A 32 7.75 -1.71 5.64
N ASP A 33 8.56 -1.42 4.63
CA ASP A 33 9.08 -0.06 4.38
C ASP A 33 8.01 0.86 3.76
N ILE A 34 6.96 0.29 3.14
CA ILE A 34 5.94 1.04 2.39
C ILE A 34 4.53 0.92 2.96
N MET A 35 4.25 -0.12 3.76
CA MET A 35 2.93 -0.43 4.30
C MET A 35 3.03 -1.08 5.68
N GLU A 36 2.09 -0.72 6.55
CA GLU A 36 1.89 -1.37 7.84
C GLU A 36 0.45 -1.88 7.93
N ILE A 37 0.26 -3.09 8.47
CA ILE A 37 -1.07 -3.62 8.76
C ILE A 37 -1.49 -3.07 10.11
N ILE A 38 -2.43 -2.13 10.10
CA ILE A 38 -2.99 -1.54 11.31
C ILE A 38 -4.22 -2.37 11.74
N PRO A 39 -4.24 -2.97 12.94
CA PRO A 39 -5.44 -3.62 13.45
C PRO A 39 -6.56 -2.60 13.66
N ASP A 40 -7.82 -3.01 13.53
CA ASP A 40 -9.00 -2.12 13.62
C ASP A 40 -9.03 -1.29 14.92
N GLU A 41 -8.57 -1.87 16.04
CA GLU A 41 -8.49 -1.19 17.34
C GLU A 41 -7.43 -0.06 17.40
N GLN A 42 -6.49 -0.06 16.45
CA GLN A 42 -5.43 0.95 16.32
C GLN A 42 -5.71 1.96 15.21
N HIS A 43 -6.90 1.95 14.60
CA HIS A 43 -7.36 3.08 13.82
C HIS A 43 -7.70 4.25 14.77
N GLY A 44 -6.63 4.85 15.30
CA GLY A 44 -6.67 6.08 16.05
C GLY A 44 -7.40 7.11 15.20
N THR A 45 -8.59 7.44 15.65
CA THR A 45 -9.31 8.63 15.24
C THR A 45 -8.30 9.78 15.16
N SER A 46 -8.05 10.27 13.95
CA SER A 46 -7.56 11.63 13.80
C SER A 46 -8.63 12.49 14.45
N LYS A 47 -8.37 12.91 15.69
CA LYS A 47 -9.21 13.82 16.44
C LYS A 47 -9.61 14.97 15.52
N LYS A 48 -10.90 15.08 15.22
CA LYS A 48 -11.57 16.35 14.95
C LYS A 48 -13.05 16.24 15.31
#